data_AF-R9KWF9-F1
#
_entry.id   AF-R9KWF9-F1
#
_cell.length_a   1.000
_cell.length_b   1.000
_cell.length_c   1.000
_cell.angle_alpha   90.00
_cell.angle_beta   90.00
_cell.angle_gamma   90.00
#
_symmetry.space_group_name_H-M   'P 1'
#
loop_
_entity.id
_entity.type
_entity.pdbx_description
1 polymer ?
#
loop_
_entity_poly.entity_id
_entity_poly.type
_entity_poly.pdbx_seq_one_letter_code
_entity_poly.pdbx_strand_id
1 'polypeptide(L)'
;MGKGNRKLSCCTTENIGLDLSSCWMDGETGTRHECRRAPIKTVAVIKPIDIEIRNRLGGFFRGYNIISYGFTDASLNIDVVFLLNGYACLCRDGIATAKPGNTTVSLVSGKKPKGLMQQLDDSEIAVVKEGQGIYHFQYMLDFQVVVLEELPRQEKAWLEGLMAQ
;
A
#
# COMPACT_ATOMS: atom_id res chain seq x y z
N MET A 1 31.21 -32.90 8.50
CA MET A 1 30.21 -32.59 7.44
C MET A 1 28.89 -32.20 8.08
N GLY A 2 28.70 -30.92 8.40
CA GLY A 2 27.41 -30.40 8.89
C GLY A 2 26.65 -29.79 7.72
N LYS A 3 25.64 -30.48 7.20
CA LYS A 3 24.72 -29.91 6.20
C LYS A 3 23.79 -28.94 6.91
N GLY A 4 24.13 -27.66 6.88
CA GLY A 4 23.26 -26.58 7.33
C GLY A 4 21.99 -26.55 6.47
N ASN A 5 20.84 -26.77 7.10
CA ASN A 5 19.53 -26.58 6.52
C ASN A 5 19.39 -25.11 6.11
N ARG A 6 19.52 -24.79 4.83
CA ARG A 6 19.07 -23.50 4.29
C ARG A 6 17.54 -23.51 4.31
N LYS A 7 16.94 -22.86 5.32
CA LYS A 7 15.55 -22.42 5.22
C LYS A 7 15.46 -21.49 4.01
N LEU A 8 14.89 -21.97 2.92
CA LEU A 8 14.47 -21.13 1.81
C LEU A 8 13.34 -20.25 2.34
N SER A 9 13.68 -19.03 2.67
CA SER A 9 12.75 -18.05 3.21
C SER A 9 12.03 -17.41 2.02
N CYS A 10 10.96 -18.04 1.56
CA CYS A 10 10.22 -17.59 0.37
C CYS A 10 9.36 -16.36 0.73
N CYS A 11 9.42 -15.32 -0.09
CA CYS A 11 8.41 -14.25 -0.07
C CYS A 11 7.19 -14.74 -0.84
N THR A 12 6.00 -14.55 -0.29
CA THR A 12 4.73 -14.89 -0.95
C THR A 12 4.04 -13.61 -1.38
N THR A 13 3.45 -13.64 -2.57
CA THR A 13 2.57 -12.57 -3.07
C THR A 13 1.18 -13.16 -3.23
N GLU A 14 0.17 -12.51 -2.66
CA GLU A 14 -1.23 -12.93 -2.75
C GLU A 14 -2.08 -11.77 -3.25
N ASN A 15 -2.92 -12.04 -4.26
CA ASN A 15 -3.93 -11.10 -4.72
C ASN A 15 -5.09 -11.09 -3.73
N ILE A 16 -5.39 -9.91 -3.18
CA ILE A 16 -6.44 -9.74 -2.20
C ILE A 16 -7.56 -8.90 -2.81
N GLY A 17 -8.75 -9.48 -2.90
CA GLY A 17 -9.95 -8.77 -3.33
C GLY A 17 -10.43 -7.82 -2.24
N LEU A 18 -10.29 -6.51 -2.49
CA LEU A 18 -10.86 -5.46 -1.66
C LEU A 18 -11.97 -4.77 -2.44
N ASP A 19 -13.22 -5.02 -2.04
CA ASP A 19 -14.34 -4.26 -2.58
C ASP A 19 -14.44 -2.92 -1.86
N LEU A 20 -13.80 -1.90 -2.45
CA LEU A 20 -13.84 -0.53 -1.96
C LEU A 20 -15.00 0.27 -2.55
N SER A 21 -15.92 -0.36 -3.30
CA SER A 21 -17.01 0.35 -4.00
C SER A 21 -17.93 1.14 -3.06
N SER A 22 -18.04 0.71 -1.79
CA SER A 22 -18.88 1.34 -0.77
C SER A 22 -18.30 2.63 -0.17
N CYS A 23 -17.01 2.89 -0.33
CA CYS A 23 -16.33 4.03 0.30
C CYS A 23 -16.36 5.31 -0.54
N TRP A 24 -17.05 5.27 -1.68
CA TRP A 24 -17.19 6.38 -2.63
C TRP A 24 -18.58 7.01 -2.61
N MET A 25 -19.33 6.86 -1.51
CA MET A 25 -20.65 7.47 -1.40
C MET A 25 -20.46 8.98 -1.20
N ASP A 26 -20.29 9.70 -2.31
CA ASP A 26 -20.46 11.15 -2.36
C ASP A 26 -21.85 11.48 -1.78
N GLY A 27 -21.90 12.42 -0.85
CA GLY A 27 -23.09 12.81 -0.09
C GLY A 27 -24.17 13.54 -0.91
N GLU A 28 -24.36 13.20 -2.18
CA GLU A 28 -25.40 13.76 -3.04
C GLU A 28 -26.38 12.66 -3.48
N THR A 29 -27.54 12.68 -2.81
CA THR A 29 -28.84 12.22 -3.31
C THR A 29 -28.87 11.16 -4.42
N GLY A 30 -29.18 9.93 -4.03
CA GLY A 30 -30.33 9.25 -4.64
C GLY A 30 -30.24 8.83 -6.10
N THR A 31 -29.07 8.47 -6.63
CA THR A 31 -28.98 7.61 -7.82
C THR A 31 -27.80 6.67 -7.68
N ARG A 32 -28.07 5.36 -7.81
CA ARG A 32 -27.06 4.30 -7.90
C ARG A 32 -26.32 4.46 -9.23
N HIS A 33 -25.49 5.49 -9.35
CA HIS A 33 -24.52 5.58 -10.42
C HIS A 33 -23.51 4.48 -10.16
N GLU A 34 -23.65 3.39 -10.90
CA GLU A 34 -22.66 2.33 -11.00
C GLU A 34 -21.34 2.99 -11.41
N CYS A 35 -20.49 3.25 -10.40
CA CYS A 35 -19.25 3.95 -10.60
C CYS A 35 -18.37 3.04 -11.46
N ARG A 36 -18.32 3.31 -12.78
CA ARG A 36 -17.44 2.64 -13.76
C ARG A 36 -15.96 2.97 -13.51
N ARG A 37 -15.54 3.06 -12.25
CA ARG A 37 -14.13 3.21 -11.88
C ARG A 37 -13.56 1.79 -11.76
N ALA A 38 -12.41 1.56 -12.38
CA ALA A 38 -11.73 0.28 -12.30
C ALA A 38 -11.57 -0.12 -10.83
N PRO A 39 -11.78 -1.40 -10.46
CA PRO A 39 -11.67 -1.83 -9.08
C PRO A 39 -10.26 -1.54 -8.57
N ILE A 40 -10.18 -0.97 -7.37
CA ILE A 40 -8.91 -0.80 -6.67
C ILE A 40 -8.36 -2.20 -6.41
N LYS A 41 -7.14 -2.44 -6.89
CA LYS A 41 -6.47 -3.72 -6.76
C LYS A 41 -5.57 -3.68 -5.55
N THR A 42 -5.51 -4.79 -4.83
CA THR A 42 -4.66 -4.92 -3.66
C THR A 42 -3.88 -6.22 -3.71
N VAL A 43 -2.58 -6.12 -3.41
CA VAL A 43 -1.65 -7.23 -3.35
C VAL A 43 -1.03 -7.23 -1.95
N ALA A 44 -1.00 -8.39 -1.30
CA ALA A 44 -0.21 -8.59 -0.10
C ALA A 44 1.13 -9.22 -0.45
N VAL A 45 2.20 -8.65 0.09
CA VAL A 45 3.56 -9.19 0.04
C VAL A 45 3.96 -9.60 1.44
N ILE A 46 4.05 -10.91 1.65
CA ILE A 46 4.44 -11.52 2.91
C ILE A 46 5.91 -11.93 2.78
N LYS A 47 6.75 -11.44 3.68
CA LYS A 47 8.16 -11.82 3.70
C LYS A 47 8.67 -12.11 5.12
N PRO A 48 9.73 -12.93 5.25
CA PRO A 48 10.48 -13.05 6.49
C PRO A 48 11.00 -11.68 6.97
N ILE A 49 11.02 -11.47 8.29
CA ILE A 49 11.43 -10.18 8.88
C ILE A 49 12.92 -9.90 8.72
N ASP A 50 13.75 -10.94 8.61
CA ASP A 50 15.19 -10.91 8.43
C ASP A 50 15.61 -10.71 6.96
N ILE A 51 14.67 -10.76 6.02
CA ILE A 51 14.91 -10.48 4.61
C ILE A 51 14.65 -9.02 4.30
N GLU A 52 15.70 -8.33 3.84
CA GLU A 52 15.63 -6.96 3.35
C GLU A 52 15.53 -6.91 1.82
N ILE A 53 14.60 -6.11 1.31
CA ILE A 53 14.52 -5.80 -0.11
C ILE A 53 15.36 -4.55 -0.37
N ARG A 54 16.47 -4.71 -1.09
CA ARG A 54 17.47 -3.66 -1.32
C ARG A 54 17.11 -2.74 -2.48
N ASN A 55 15.96 -2.09 -2.39
CA ASN A 55 15.62 -0.94 -3.22
C ASN A 55 14.82 0.08 -2.38
N ARG A 56 14.60 1.29 -2.92
CA ARG A 56 13.95 2.37 -2.16
C ARG A 56 12.51 2.05 -1.74
N LEU A 57 11.75 1.33 -2.57
CA LEU A 57 10.37 0.96 -2.28
C LEU A 57 10.30 -0.18 -1.24
N GLY A 58 11.12 -1.20 -1.40
CA GLY A 58 11.15 -2.39 -0.57
C GLY A 58 11.89 -2.21 0.76
N GLY A 59 12.73 -1.19 0.91
CA GLY A 59 13.32 -0.82 2.21
C GLY A 59 12.26 -0.40 3.24
N PHE A 60 11.11 0.06 2.77
CA PHE A 60 9.92 0.32 3.58
C PHE A 60 9.27 -0.98 4.07
N PHE A 61 9.39 -2.08 3.31
CA PHE A 61 8.63 -3.30 3.59
C PHE A 61 9.07 -3.99 4.88
N ARG A 62 8.07 -4.42 5.66
CA ARG A 62 8.16 -5.22 6.88
C ARG A 62 7.72 -6.65 6.58
N GLY A 63 7.28 -7.41 7.57
CA GLY A 63 6.85 -8.80 7.39
C GLY A 63 5.55 -8.95 6.61
N TYR A 64 4.62 -8.00 6.77
CA TYR A 64 3.34 -7.97 6.06
C TYR A 64 3.17 -6.62 5.35
N ASN A 65 2.97 -6.63 4.04
CA ASN A 65 2.96 -5.40 3.24
C ASN A 65 1.76 -5.41 2.32
N ILE A 66 0.89 -4.41 2.43
CA ILE A 66 -0.24 -4.23 1.54
C ILE A 66 0.12 -3.20 0.49
N ILE A 67 -0.11 -3.51 -0.78
CA ILE A 67 0.07 -2.59 -1.90
C ILE A 67 -1.28 -2.44 -2.58
N SER A 68 -1.88 -1.25 -2.45
CA SER A 68 -3.13 -0.91 -3.13
C SER A 68 -2.87 0.05 -4.27
N TYR A 69 -3.53 -0.16 -5.41
CA TYR A 69 -3.29 0.60 -6.63
C TYR A 69 -4.53 0.64 -7.54
N GLY A 70 -4.46 1.46 -8.60
CA GLY A 70 -5.59 1.72 -9.50
C GLY A 70 -6.43 2.93 -9.08
N PHE A 71 -5.91 3.77 -8.19
CA PHE A 71 -6.58 4.99 -7.79
C PHE A 71 -6.54 6.07 -8.88
N THR A 72 -7.63 6.83 -8.96
CA THR A 72 -7.66 8.20 -9.50
C THR A 72 -7.33 9.21 -8.39
N ASP A 73 -6.95 10.44 -8.75
CA ASP A 73 -6.73 11.52 -7.77
C ASP A 73 -7.97 11.78 -6.90
N ALA A 74 -9.17 11.77 -7.51
CA ALA A 74 -10.43 11.93 -6.79
C ALA A 74 -10.77 10.75 -5.87
N SER A 75 -10.27 9.55 -6.18
CA SER A 75 -10.48 8.40 -5.30
C SER A 75 -9.41 8.32 -4.21
N LEU A 76 -8.16 8.70 -4.42
CA LEU A 76 -7.19 8.59 -3.33
C LEU A 76 -7.36 9.72 -2.31
N ASN A 77 -8.07 9.43 -1.22
CA ASN A 77 -8.40 10.36 -0.13
C ASN A 77 -8.12 9.76 1.25
N ILE A 78 -8.29 10.54 2.32
CA ILE A 78 -7.97 10.11 3.69
C ILE A 78 -8.86 8.97 4.20
N ASP A 79 -10.09 8.83 3.73
CA ASP A 79 -10.98 7.73 4.13
C ASP A 79 -10.45 6.37 3.66
N VAL A 80 -9.80 6.34 2.49
CA VAL A 80 -9.06 5.16 2.00
C VAL A 80 -7.95 4.76 2.96
N VAL A 81 -7.24 5.74 3.52
CA VAL A 81 -6.18 5.49 4.52
C VAL A 81 -6.77 4.79 5.73
N PHE A 82 -7.88 5.32 6.27
CA PHE A 82 -8.56 4.72 7.42
C PHE A 82 -9.06 3.31 7.14
N LEU A 83 -9.66 3.09 5.96
CA LEU A 83 -10.13 1.78 5.58
C LEU A 83 -8.98 0.79 5.43
N LEU A 84 -7.93 1.13 4.69
CA LEU A 84 -6.80 0.24 4.49
C LEU A 84 -6.06 -0.04 5.80
N ASN A 85 -6.03 0.93 6.72
CA ASN A 85 -5.53 0.71 8.07
C ASN A 85 -6.32 -0.38 8.81
N GLY A 86 -7.66 -0.27 8.82
CA GLY A 86 -8.53 -1.28 9.43
C GLY A 86 -8.43 -2.64 8.75
N TYR A 87 -8.41 -2.65 7.42
CA TYR A 87 -8.27 -3.86 6.63
C TYR A 87 -6.95 -4.58 6.88
N ALA A 88 -5.85 -3.84 6.89
CA ALA A 88 -4.53 -4.36 7.22
C ALA A 88 -4.51 -5.00 8.60
N CYS A 89 -5.21 -4.42 9.57
CA CYS A 89 -5.34 -5.00 10.91
C CYS A 89 -6.15 -6.31 10.90
N LEU A 90 -7.22 -6.41 10.12
CA LEU A 90 -8.04 -7.64 10.02
C LEU A 90 -7.27 -8.78 9.34
N CYS A 91 -6.58 -8.51 8.23
CA CYS A 91 -5.80 -9.54 7.53
C CYS A 91 -4.57 -10.00 8.33
N ARG A 92 -4.06 -9.15 9.22
CA ARG A 92 -2.92 -9.45 10.08
C ARG A 92 -3.20 -10.62 11.03
N ASP A 93 -4.40 -10.72 11.58
CA ASP A 93 -4.70 -11.61 12.72
C ASP A 93 -4.60 -13.12 12.39
N GLY A 94 -4.40 -13.48 11.11
CA GLY A 94 -4.09 -14.85 10.66
C GLY A 94 -2.61 -15.15 10.36
N ILE A 95 -1.71 -14.17 10.46
CA ILE A 95 -0.32 -14.29 9.99
C ILE A 95 0.64 -14.29 11.18
N ALA A 96 1.32 -15.43 11.42
CA ALA A 96 2.16 -15.66 12.59
C ALA A 96 3.31 -14.64 12.79
N THR A 97 3.74 -13.96 11.74
CA THR A 97 4.80 -12.94 11.78
C THR A 97 4.27 -11.54 12.11
N ALA A 98 2.97 -11.35 12.20
CA ALA A 98 2.37 -10.04 12.09
C ALA A 98 2.08 -9.44 13.47
N LYS A 99 3.15 -8.95 14.11
CA LYS A 99 3.09 -8.12 15.32
C LYS A 99 2.66 -6.69 14.96
N PRO A 100 2.09 -5.92 15.92
CA PRO A 100 1.98 -4.47 15.78
C PRO A 100 3.34 -3.87 15.39
N GLY A 101 3.38 -3.05 14.33
CA GLY A 101 4.62 -2.48 13.78
C GLY A 101 5.34 -3.32 12.72
N ASN A 102 4.84 -4.51 12.37
CA ASN A 102 5.40 -5.33 11.28
C ASN A 102 4.54 -5.30 10.00
N THR A 103 3.63 -4.33 9.91
CA THR A 103 2.72 -4.15 8.78
C THR A 103 2.90 -2.78 8.15
N THR A 104 3.00 -2.75 6.82
CA THR A 104 3.02 -1.50 6.06
C THR A 104 1.95 -1.47 4.98
N VAL A 105 1.56 -0.27 4.57
CA VAL A 105 0.60 -0.04 3.49
C VAL A 105 1.19 0.92 2.47
N SER A 106 1.19 0.52 1.19
CA SER A 106 1.63 1.31 0.05
C SER A 106 0.45 1.70 -0.83
N LEU A 107 0.26 2.99 -1.06
CA LEU A 107 -0.77 3.59 -1.90
C LEU A 107 -0.14 4.03 -3.22
N VAL A 108 -0.37 3.29 -4.30
CA VAL A 108 0.25 3.55 -5.60
C VAL A 108 -0.71 4.33 -6.50
N SER A 109 -0.30 5.54 -6.87
CA SER A 109 -1.06 6.44 -7.74
C SER A 109 -0.27 6.77 -9.01
N GLY A 110 -0.97 6.96 -10.13
CA GLY A 110 -0.37 7.39 -11.38
C GLY A 110 0.26 8.79 -11.28
N LYS A 111 -0.48 9.73 -10.66
CA LYS A 111 -0.07 11.12 -10.42
C LYS A 111 -0.04 11.43 -8.94
N LYS A 112 0.63 12.51 -8.55
CA LYS A 112 0.66 12.92 -7.14
C LYS A 112 -0.77 13.20 -6.63
N PRO A 113 -1.25 12.49 -5.58
CA PRO A 113 -2.63 12.61 -5.12
C PRO A 113 -2.79 13.88 -4.27
N LYS A 114 -3.12 15.00 -4.90
CA LYS A 114 -3.10 16.32 -4.22
C LYS A 114 -4.16 16.40 -3.13
N GLY A 115 -5.33 15.81 -3.37
CA GLY A 115 -6.42 15.74 -2.39
C GLY A 115 -5.96 15.06 -1.10
N LEU A 116 -5.45 13.82 -1.18
CA LEU A 116 -4.91 13.12 -0.02
C LEU A 116 -3.79 13.92 0.67
N MET A 117 -2.84 14.47 -0.08
CA MET A 117 -1.72 15.21 0.51
C MET A 117 -2.20 16.42 1.32
N GLN A 118 -3.21 17.13 0.82
CA GLN A 118 -3.83 18.25 1.54
C GLN A 118 -4.59 17.76 2.78
N GLN A 119 -5.38 16.68 2.66
CA GLN A 119 -6.14 16.14 3.78
C GLN A 119 -5.24 15.62 4.92
N LEU A 120 -4.08 15.05 4.59
CA LEU A 120 -3.07 14.64 5.58
C LEU A 120 -2.50 15.87 6.31
N ASP A 121 -2.18 16.94 5.57
CA ASP A 121 -1.68 18.20 6.14
C ASP A 121 -2.74 18.86 7.04
N ASP A 122 -3.98 18.96 6.56
CA ASP A 122 -5.13 19.50 7.32
C ASP A 122 -5.40 18.69 8.61
N SER A 123 -5.03 17.41 8.63
CA SER A 123 -5.15 16.52 9.79
C SER A 123 -3.90 16.48 10.67
N GLU A 124 -2.93 17.38 10.42
CA GLU A 124 -1.63 17.44 11.13
C GLU A 124 -0.82 16.13 11.04
N ILE A 125 -1.03 15.34 9.98
CA ILE A 125 -0.27 14.12 9.71
C ILE A 125 0.94 14.48 8.85
N ALA A 126 2.13 14.42 9.47
CA ALA A 126 3.37 14.75 8.80
C ALA A 126 3.69 13.77 7.65
N VAL A 127 3.92 14.32 6.45
CA VAL A 127 4.36 13.58 5.27
C VAL A 127 5.83 13.91 4.98
N VAL A 128 6.67 12.87 4.94
CA VAL A 128 8.11 12.97 4.66
C VAL A 128 8.39 12.49 3.24
N LYS A 129 9.09 13.30 2.45
CA LYS A 129 9.56 12.89 1.12
C LYS A 129 10.89 12.15 1.23
N GLU A 130 10.89 10.87 0.88
CA GLU A 130 12.07 9.99 0.99
C GLU A 130 12.83 9.84 -0.34
N GLY A 131 12.19 10.21 -1.44
CA GLY A 131 12.77 10.09 -2.76
C GLY A 131 11.87 10.66 -3.84
N GLN A 132 12.29 10.49 -5.10
CA GLN A 132 11.46 10.82 -6.24
C GLN A 132 10.23 9.89 -6.25
N GLY A 133 9.04 10.46 -6.13
CA GLY A 133 7.79 9.70 -6.11
C GLY A 133 7.53 8.86 -4.86
N ILE A 134 8.27 9.05 -3.76
CA ILE A 134 8.12 8.28 -2.53
C ILE A 134 7.89 9.22 -1.34
N TYR A 135 6.74 9.05 -0.68
CA TYR A 135 6.33 9.85 0.46
C TYR A 135 5.89 8.92 1.59
N HIS A 136 6.47 9.07 2.79
CA HIS A 136 6.08 8.31 3.98
C HIS A 136 5.22 9.17 4.90
N PHE A 137 4.29 8.54 5.59
CA PHE A 137 3.59 9.15 6.71
C PHE A 137 3.18 8.05 7.69
N GLN A 138 2.88 8.44 8.92
CA GLN A 138 2.49 7.52 9.97
C GLN A 138 1.07 7.84 10.46
N TYR A 139 0.26 6.80 10.60
CA TYR A 139 -1.00 6.84 11.34
C TYR A 139 -0.94 5.74 12.42
N MET A 140 -1.87 4.78 12.44
CA MET A 140 -1.71 3.58 13.28
C MET A 140 -0.73 2.56 12.69
N LEU A 141 -0.54 2.59 11.37
CA LEU A 141 0.44 1.80 10.63
C LEU A 141 1.38 2.74 9.87
N ASP A 142 2.46 2.17 9.34
CA ASP A 142 3.36 2.89 8.44
C ASP A 142 2.75 2.91 7.03
N PHE A 143 2.63 4.10 6.47
CA PHE A 143 2.12 4.30 5.11
C PHE A 143 3.17 4.89 4.17
N GLN A 144 3.10 4.47 2.92
CA GLN A 144 3.88 5.01 1.82
C GLN A 144 2.96 5.38 0.65
N VAL A 145 3.02 6.62 0.17
CA VAL A 145 2.47 7.00 -1.13
C VAL A 145 3.55 6.86 -2.19
N VAL A 146 3.22 6.15 -3.26
CA VAL A 146 4.08 5.95 -4.42
C VAL A 146 3.46 6.61 -5.65
N VAL A 147 4.19 7.54 -6.26
CA VAL A 147 3.74 8.31 -7.43
C VAL A 147 4.47 7.83 -8.68
N LEU A 148 3.78 7.09 -9.55
CA LEU A 148 4.39 6.40 -10.71
C LEU A 148 5.00 7.35 -11.75
N GLU A 149 4.49 8.57 -11.92
CA GLU A 149 5.06 9.56 -12.85
C GLU A 149 6.36 10.18 -12.33
N GLU A 150 6.58 10.17 -11.01
CA GLU A 150 7.76 10.73 -10.36
C GLU A 150 8.85 9.66 -10.11
N LEU A 151 8.50 8.38 -10.14
CA LEU A 151 9.43 7.29 -9.84
C LEU A 151 10.52 7.16 -10.92
N PRO A 152 11.78 6.86 -10.54
CA PRO A 152 12.78 6.49 -11.51
C PRO A 152 12.42 5.16 -12.18
N ARG A 153 12.90 4.99 -13.42
CA ARG A 153 12.48 3.89 -14.32
C ARG A 153 12.69 2.49 -13.70
N GLN A 154 13.75 2.30 -12.94
CA GLN A 154 14.09 1.00 -12.36
C GLN A 154 13.12 0.63 -11.23
N GLU A 155 12.84 1.56 -10.32
CA GLU A 155 11.87 1.38 -9.23
C GLU A 155 10.45 1.20 -9.78
N LYS A 156 10.08 1.96 -10.81
CA LYS A 156 8.79 1.80 -11.50
C LYS A 156 8.64 0.40 -12.10
N ALA A 157 9.62 -0.07 -12.87
CA ALA A 157 9.58 -1.40 -13.48
C ALA A 157 9.53 -2.52 -12.43
N TRP A 158 10.24 -2.36 -11.31
CA TRP A 158 10.20 -3.31 -10.21
C TRP A 158 8.80 -3.39 -9.57
N LEU A 159 8.19 -2.23 -9.31
CA LEU A 159 6.84 -2.17 -8.73
C LEU A 159 5.78 -2.72 -9.68
N GLU A 160 5.85 -2.38 -10.97
CA GLU A 160 4.94 -2.90 -11.99
C GLU A 160 5.04 -4.43 -12.10
N GLY A 161 6.25 -4.99 -12.05
CA GLY A 161 6.45 -6.44 -12.03
C GLY A 161 5.84 -7.13 -10.80
N LEU A 162 5.88 -6.45 -9.64
CA LEU A 162 5.26 -6.95 -8.42
C LEU A 162 3.72 -6.88 -8.46
N MET A 163 3.15 -5.87 -9.13
CA MET A 163 1.70 -5.68 -9.27
C MET A 163 1.08 -6.51 -10.39
N ALA A 164 1.88 -7.03 -11.34
CA ALA A 164 1.41 -7.78 -12.50
C ALA A 164 1.08 -9.26 -12.24
N GLN A 165 1.01 -9.68 -10.97
CA GLN A 165 0.78 -11.07 -10.54
C GLN A 165 -0.68 -11.49 -10.68
#